data_AF-A0A7C9LBX9-F1
#
_entry.id   AF-A0A7C9LBX9-F1
#
_cell.length_a   1.000
_cell.length_b   1.000
_cell.length_c   1.000
_cell.angle_alpha   90.00
_cell.angle_beta   90.00
_cell.angle_gamma   90.00
#
_symmetry.space_group_name_H-M   'P 1'
#
loop_
_entity.id
_entity.type
_entity.pdbx_description
1 polymer ?
#
loop_
_entity_poly.entity_id
_entity_poly.type
_entity_poly.pdbx_seq_one_letter_code
_entity_poly.pdbx_strand_id
1 'polypeptide(L)' 'MNKKPVLKTSICTGEQVAGFQDIHTGKIEEIMLIKQAADIDTFKQMYGIDGEIPKVY' A
#
# COMPACT_ATOMS: atom_id res chain seq x y z
N MET A 1 -10.79 -7.72 -10.62
CA MET A 1 -9.61 -7.37 -9.80
C MET A 1 -9.68 -8.17 -8.51
N ASN A 2 -8.67 -9.01 -8.23
CA ASN A 2 -8.63 -9.82 -7.00
C ASN A 2 -7.73 -9.21 -5.92
N LYS A 3 -7.22 -8.00 -6.16
CA LYS A 3 -6.33 -7.30 -5.25
C LYS A 3 -6.79 -5.86 -5.07
N LYS A 4 -6.60 -5.33 -3.87
CA LYS A 4 -6.85 -3.92 -3.52
C LYS A 4 -5.56 -3.25 -3.06
N PRO A 5 -5.33 -1.96 -3.35
CA PRO A 5 -4.16 -1.26 -2.84
C PRO A 5 -4.27 -1.11 -1.31
N VAL A 6 -3.14 -1.23 -0.62
CA VAL A 6 -3.04 -1.04 0.84
C VAL A 6 -1.72 -0.35 1.21
N LEU A 7 -1.73 0.35 2.34
CA LEU A 7 -0.54 0.87 3.01
C LEU A 7 -0.31 0.06 4.29
N LYS A 8 0.62 -0.89 4.24
CA LYS A 8 1.02 -1.68 5.41
C LYS A 8 1.93 -0.85 6.30
N THR A 9 1.59 -0.70 7.57
CA THR A 9 2.38 0.07 8.54
C THR A 9 2.83 -0.84 9.67
N SER A 10 4.14 -1.02 9.83
CA SER A 10 4.71 -1.77 10.94
C SER A 10 4.44 -1.05 12.26
N ILE A 11 3.78 -1.72 13.21
CA ILE A 11 3.54 -1.19 14.55
C ILE A 11 4.85 -1.03 15.34
N CYS A 12 5.83 -1.89 15.07
CA CYS A 12 7.09 -1.91 15.80
C CYS A 12 8.08 -0.85 15.32
N THR A 13 8.12 -0.57 14.02
CA THR A 13 9.13 0.32 13.41
C THR A 13 8.55 1.61 12.83
N GLY A 14 7.24 1.68 12.65
CA GLY A 14 6.58 2.77 11.92
C GLY A 14 6.82 2.72 10.41
N GLU A 15 7.54 1.71 9.90
CA GLU A 15 7.82 1.56 8.48
C GLU A 15 6.52 1.37 7.69
N GLN A 16 6.38 2.11 6.59
CA GLN A 16 5.20 2.05 5.73
C GLN A 16 5.57 1.48 4.36
N VAL A 17 4.78 0.53 3.87
CA VAL A 17 4.98 -0.10 2.57
C VAL A 17 3.66 -0.08 1.79
N ALA A 18 3.67 0.49 0.59
CA ALA A 18 2.57 0.42 -0.35
C ALA A 18 2.62 -0.90 -1.12
N GLY A 19 1.45 -1.49 -1.30
CA GLY A 19 1.33 -2.80 -1.92
C GLY A 19 -0.09 -3.16 -2.28
N PHE A 20 -0.29 -4.41 -2.64
CA PHE A 20 -1.58 -4.95 -3.03
C PHE A 20 -1.96 -6.13 -2.14
N GLN A 21 -3.12 -6.04 -1.51
CA GLN A 21 -3.69 -7.13 -0.73
C GLN A 21 -4.61 -7.96 -1.62
N ASP A 22 -4.36 -9.25 -1.71
CA ASP A 22 -5.28 -10.22 -2.29
C ASP A 22 -6.54 -10.34 -1.42
N ILE A 23 -7.71 -10.15 -2.04
CA ILE A 23 -8.99 -10.06 -1.32
C ILE A 23 -9.49 -11.41 -0.78
N HIS A 24 -8.97 -12.52 -1.31
CA HIS A 24 -9.39 -13.87 -0.92
C HIS A 24 -8.48 -14.48 0.13
N THR A 25 -7.17 -14.25 -0.02
CA THR A 25 -6.13 -14.84 0.85
C THR A 25 -5.61 -13.89 1.92
N GLY A 26 -5.85 -12.59 1.76
CA GLY A 26 -5.31 -11.54 2.64
C GLY A 26 -3.81 -11.29 2.47
N LYS A 27 -3.11 -12.04 1.60
CA LYS A 27 -1.68 -11.89 1.34
C LYS A 27 -1.40 -10.50 0.74
N ILE A 28 -0.40 -9.82 1.29
CA ILE A 28 0.06 -8.52 0.81
C ILE A 28 1.32 -8.72 -0.03
N GLU A 29 1.29 -8.22 -1.26
CA GLU A 29 2.47 -8.02 -2.08
C GLU A 29 3.02 -6.62 -1.82
N GLU A 30 4.22 -6.57 -1.26
CA GLU A 30 4.94 -5.35 -0.96
C GLU A 30 5.66 -4.85 -2.22
N ILE A 31 5.41 -3.59 -2.60
CA ILE A 31 5.88 -3.04 -3.87
C ILE A 31 6.83 -1.87 -3.64
N MET A 32 6.47 -0.94 -2.75
CA MET A 32 7.20 0.31 -2.56
C MET A 32 7.28 0.68 -1.08
N LEU A 33 8.51 0.87 -0.60
CA LEU A 33 8.77 1.48 0.70
C LEU A 33 8.40 2.97 0.65
N ILE A 34 7.57 3.42 1.60
CA ILE A 34 7.14 4.80 1.74
C ILE A 34 8.02 5.50 2.77
N LYS A 35 8.81 6.48 2.31
CA LYS A 35 9.65 7.32 3.15
C LYS A 35 9.05 8.70 3.36
N GLN A 36 8.23 9.15 2.42
CA GLN A 36 7.58 10.46 2.45
C GLN A 36 6.20 10.42 1.75
N ALA A 37 5.36 11.42 2.02
CA ALA A 37 4.01 11.49 1.46
C ALA A 37 3.98 11.46 -0.09
N ALA A 38 4.97 12.09 -0.74
CA ALA A 38 5.07 12.08 -2.20
C ALA A 38 5.29 10.67 -2.80
N ASP A 39 5.80 9.72 -2.02
CA ASP A 39 5.95 8.33 -2.48
C ASP A 39 4.57 7.66 -2.61
N ILE A 40 3.60 8.05 -1.79
CA ILE A 40 2.22 7.57 -1.87
C ILE A 40 1.58 8.08 -3.16
N ASP A 41 1.76 9.36 -3.49
CA ASP A 41 1.24 9.93 -4.74
C ASP A 41 1.91 9.29 -5.97
N THR A 42 3.21 9.03 -5.88
CA THR A 42 3.95 8.28 -6.91
C THR A 42 3.35 6.89 -7.10
N PHE A 43 3.11 6.15 -6.01
CA PHE A 43 2.46 4.84 -6.07
C PHE A 43 1.06 4.91 -6.71
N LYS A 44 0.24 5.90 -6.33
CA LYS A 44 -1.09 6.10 -6.92
C LYS A 44 -1.01 6.35 -8.42
N GLN A 45 -0.11 7.24 -8.85
CA GLN A 45 0.08 7.57 -10.27
C GLN A 45 0.56 6.38 -11.09
N MET A 46 1.52 5.61 -10.57
CA MET A 46 2.05 4.42 -11.26
C MET A 46 0.99 3.37 -11.55
N TYR A 47 -0.01 3.23 -10.66
CA TYR A 47 -1.02 2.19 -10.75
C TYR A 47 -2.43 2.71 -11.10
N GLY A 48 -2.58 4.01 -11.39
CA GLY A 48 -3.88 4.62 -11.70
C GLY A 48 -4.89 4.49 -10.56
N ILE A 49 -4.43 4.64 -9.31
CA ILE A 49 -5.29 4.54 -8.13
C ILE A 49 -5.86 5.91 -7.81
N ASP A 50 -7.18 6.03 -7.98
CA ASP A 50 -7.93 7.20 -7.54
C ASP A 50 -8.38 7.05 -6.07
N GLY A 51 -8.29 8.14 -5.31
CA GLY A 51 -8.77 8.19 -3.92
C GLY A 51 -7.75 7.77 -2.87
N GLU A 52 -8.25 7.35 -1.70
CA GLU A 52 -7.43 6.99 -0.55
C GLU A 52 -7.05 5.50 -0.57
N ILE A 53 -5.84 5.21 -0.07
CA ILE A 53 -5.36 3.85 0.10
C ILE A 53 -5.56 3.45 1.57
N PRO A 54 -6.34 2.41 1.88
CA PRO A 54 -6.55 1.95 3.25
C PRO A 54 -5.22 1.56 3.92
N LYS A 55 -5.04 2.00 5.17
CA LYS A 55 -3.93 1.57 6.02
C LYS A 55 -4.27 0.25 6.70
N VAL A 56 -3.30 -0.65 6.72
CA VAL A 56 -3.35 -1.92 7.46
C VAL A 56 -2.12 -1.99 8.37
N TYR A 57 -2.28 -2.60 9.54
CA TYR A 57 -1.27 -2.64 10.60
C TYR A 57 -0.90 -4.08 10.92
#